data_AF-A0A932C6Y3-F1
#
_entry.id   AF-A0A932C6Y3-F1
#
_cell.length_a   1.000
_cell.length_b   1.000
_cell.length_c   1.000
_cell.angle_alpha   90.00
_cell.angle_beta   90.00
_cell.angle_gamma   90.00
#
_symmetry.space_group_name_H-M   'P 1'
#
loop_
_entity.id
_entity.type
_entity.pdbx_description
1 polymer ?
#
loop_
_entity_poly.entity_id
_entity_poly.type
_entity_poly.pdbx_seq_one_letter_code
_entity_poly.pdbx_strand_id
1 'polypeptide(L)'
;MPPVNIGKLTLGVFLALFAAVTLWAAVFFVQMHREVTALRAQESLNQRRLAEAEARLRAQEKYLDQLRNDPALVERLIREKLGYAQSQEFVFRFDDKPKEPARP
;
A
#
# COMPACT_ATOMS: atom_id res chain seq x y z
N MET A 1 62.91 23.02 -34.72
CA MET A 1 61.90 22.62 -33.71
C MET A 1 61.45 23.89 -33.01
N PRO A 2 60.16 24.29 -33.09
CA PRO A 2 59.72 25.51 -32.43
C PRO A 2 59.89 25.37 -30.91
N PRO A 3 60.35 26.43 -30.19
CA PRO A 3 60.50 26.37 -28.74
C PRO A 3 59.11 26.21 -28.10
N VAL A 4 58.88 25.05 -27.50
CA VAL A 4 57.63 24.76 -26.80
C VAL A 4 57.62 25.57 -25.52
N ASN A 5 56.71 26.54 -25.43
CA ASN A 5 56.54 27.34 -24.23
C ASN A 5 55.81 26.50 -23.17
N ILE A 6 56.57 25.83 -22.30
CA ILE A 6 56.06 24.89 -21.28
C ILE A 6 54.97 25.53 -20.40
N GLY A 7 55.08 26.83 -20.10
CA GLY A 7 54.03 27.57 -19.37
C GLY A 7 52.70 27.69 -20.12
N LYS A 8 52.73 27.84 -21.46
CA LYS A 8 51.50 27.87 -22.27
C LYS A 8 50.89 26.48 -22.42
N LEU A 9 51.74 25.45 -22.48
CA LEU A 9 51.32 24.04 -22.55
C LEU A 9 50.61 23.62 -21.25
N THR A 10 51.21 23.90 -20.09
CA THR A 10 50.62 23.58 -18.78
C THR A 10 49.31 24.31 -18.55
N LEU A 11 49.21 25.59 -18.91
CA LEU A 11 47.97 26.34 -18.82
C LEU A 11 46.87 25.74 -19.71
N GLY A 12 47.20 25.37 -20.95
CA GLY A 12 46.25 24.72 -21.86
C GLY A 12 45.74 23.37 -21.33
N VAL A 13 46.63 22.56 -20.75
CA VAL A 13 46.26 21.28 -20.12
C VAL A 13 45.35 21.49 -18.92
N PHE A 14 45.66 22.44 -18.04
CA PHE A 14 44.79 22.77 -16.89
C PHE A 14 43.42 23.28 -17.34
N LEU A 15 43.36 24.12 -18.37
CA LEU A 15 42.09 24.62 -18.91
C LEU A 15 41.24 23.49 -19.48
N ALA A 16 41.87 22.56 -20.21
CA ALA A 16 41.20 21.39 -20.76
C ALA A 16 40.66 20.47 -19.65
N LEU A 17 41.46 20.21 -18.62
CA LEU A 17 41.02 19.43 -17.45
C LEU A 17 39.87 20.11 -16.71
N PHE A 18 39.96 21.41 -16.49
CA PHE A 18 38.91 22.18 -15.82
C PHE A 18 37.60 22.16 -16.62
N ALA A 19 37.68 22.34 -17.94
CA ALA A 19 36.52 22.25 -18.82
C ALA A 19 35.90 20.85 -18.79
N ALA A 20 36.72 19.79 -18.81
CA ALA A 20 36.23 18.41 -18.74
C ALA A 20 35.48 18.12 -17.44
N VAL A 21 36.03 18.52 -16.29
CA VAL A 21 35.38 18.34 -14.98
C VAL A 21 34.08 19.14 -14.89
N THR A 22 34.10 20.38 -15.38
CA THR A 22 32.91 21.25 -15.36
C THR A 22 31.78 20.67 -16.22
N LEU A 23 32.10 20.21 -17.43
CA LEU A 23 31.13 19.56 -18.31
C LEU A 23 30.57 18.28 -17.70
N TRP A 24 31.44 17.45 -17.10
CA TRP A 24 31.02 16.23 -16.43
C TRP A 24 30.07 16.52 -15.25
N ALA A 25 30.40 17.50 -14.41
CA ALA A 25 29.56 17.93 -13.31
C ALA A 25 28.20 18.47 -13.79
N ALA A 26 28.19 19.27 -14.85
CA ALA A 26 26.95 19.81 -15.43
C ALA A 26 26.02 18.70 -15.95
N VAL A 27 26.57 17.71 -16.66
CA VAL A 27 25.80 16.56 -17.16
C VAL A 27 25.23 15.74 -16.00
N PHE A 28 26.06 15.44 -14.99
CA PHE A 28 25.63 14.69 -13.80
C PHE A 28 24.52 15.42 -13.03
N PHE A 29 24.65 16.74 -12.87
CA PHE A 29 23.67 17.57 -12.18
C PHE A 29 22.30 17.57 -12.87
N VAL A 30 22.28 17.66 -14.21
CA VAL A 30 21.03 17.58 -14.99
C VAL A 30 20.37 16.21 -14.87
N GLN A 31 21.16 15.13 -14.88
CA GLN A 31 20.64 13.76 -14.76
C GLN A 31 20.02 13.51 -13.37
N MET A 32 20.68 13.95 -12.30
CA MET A 32 20.16 13.83 -10.94
C MET A 32 18.83 14.56 -10.73
N HIS A 33 18.64 15.71 -11.38
CA HIS A 33 17.37 16.44 -11.28
C HIS A 33 16.18 15.69 -11.89
N ARG A 34 16.40 14.87 -12.93
CA ARG A 34 15.33 14.09 -13.57
C ARG A 34 14.84 12.96 -12.66
N GLU A 35 15.73 12.34 -11.90
CA GLU A 35 15.38 11.29 -10.95
C GLU A 35 14.51 11.83 -9.81
N VAL A 36 14.82 13.02 -9.29
CA VAL A 36 14.01 13.66 -8.24
C VAL A 36 12.59 13.96 -8.73
N THR A 37 12.43 14.41 -9.97
CA THR A 37 11.08 14.66 -10.53
C THR A 37 10.29 13.38 -10.77
N ALA A 38 10.95 12.30 -11.22
CA ALA A 38 10.32 11.01 -11.42
C ALA A 38 9.86 10.37 -10.10
N LEU A 39 10.69 10.49 -9.04
CA LEU A 39 10.37 10.01 -7.70
C LEU A 39 9.16 10.73 -7.11
N ARG A 40 9.10 12.06 -7.22
CA ARG A 40 7.93 12.85 -6.75
C ARG A 40 6.64 12.48 -7.49
N ALA A 41 6.72 12.20 -8.79
CA ALA A 41 5.56 11.76 -9.55
C ALA A 41 5.05 10.39 -9.05
N GLN A 42 5.95 9.45 -8.76
CA GLN A 42 5.59 8.14 -8.19
C GLN A 42 5.01 8.23 -6.78
N GLU A 43 5.53 9.11 -5.93
CA GLU A 43 4.97 9.34 -4.58
C GLU A 43 3.52 9.80 -4.66
N SER A 44 3.21 10.77 -5.54
CA SER A 44 1.84 11.27 -5.70
C SER A 44 0.86 10.20 -6.19
N LEU A 45 1.30 9.32 -7.08
CA LEU A 45 0.50 8.20 -7.58
C LEU A 45 0.27 7.16 -6.49
N ASN A 46 1.32 6.80 -5.73
CA ASN A 46 1.20 5.86 -4.62
C ASN A 46 0.29 6.38 -3.51
N GLN A 47 0.39 7.67 -3.16
CA GLN A 47 -0.50 8.28 -2.16
C GLN A 47 -1.98 8.22 -2.60
N ARG A 48 -2.28 8.47 -3.88
CA ARG A 48 -3.65 8.34 -4.40
C ARG A 48 -4.16 6.91 -4.30
N ARG A 49 -3.33 5.94 -4.69
CA ARG A 49 -3.69 4.51 -4.59
C ARG A 49 -3.91 4.07 -3.15
N LEU A 50 -3.09 4.59 -2.23
CA LEU A 50 -3.25 4.33 -0.79
C LEU A 50 -4.58 4.89 -0.28
N ALA A 51 -4.90 6.14 -0.61
CA ALA A 51 -6.16 6.77 -0.21
C ALA A 51 -7.39 6.04 -0.77
N GLU A 52 -7.33 5.59 -2.03
CA GLU A 52 -8.39 4.77 -2.63
C GLU A 52 -8.55 3.42 -1.94
N ALA A 53 -7.43 2.74 -1.62
CA ALA A 53 -7.44 1.47 -0.92
C ALA A 53 -8.02 1.62 0.50
N GLU A 54 -7.61 2.65 1.24
CA GLU A 54 -8.16 2.96 2.57
C GLU A 54 -9.65 3.30 2.53
N ALA A 55 -10.11 4.03 1.51
CA ALA A 55 -11.53 4.33 1.34
C ALA A 55 -12.34 3.06 1.07
N ARG A 56 -11.82 2.14 0.24
CA ARG A 56 -12.44 0.82 0.00
C ARG A 56 -12.44 -0.04 1.26
N LEU A 57 -11.36 0.00 2.05
CA LEU A 57 -11.25 -0.75 3.30
C LEU A 57 -12.27 -0.25 4.32
N ARG A 58 -12.36 1.07 4.53
CA ARG A 58 -13.36 1.69 5.41
C ARG A 58 -14.80 1.40 4.97
N ALA A 59 -15.06 1.35 3.67
CA ALA A 59 -16.38 0.97 3.15
C ALA A 59 -16.71 -0.51 3.45
N GLN A 60 -15.73 -1.40 3.34
CA GLN A 60 -15.89 -2.82 3.68
C GLN A 60 -16.04 -3.03 5.19
N GLU A 61 -15.23 -2.36 6.01
CA GLU A 61 -15.35 -2.41 7.48
C GLU A 61 -16.71 -1.94 7.94
N LYS A 62 -17.24 -0.84 7.38
CA LYS A 62 -18.59 -0.36 7.71
C LYS A 62 -19.68 -1.37 7.36
N TYR A 63 -19.54 -2.09 6.24
CA TYR A 63 -20.43 -3.18 5.87
C TYR A 63 -20.29 -4.38 6.83
N LEU A 64 -19.06 -4.70 7.25
CA LEU A 64 -18.78 -5.77 8.18
C LEU A 64 -19.27 -5.46 9.60
N ASP A 65 -19.19 -4.21 10.04
CA ASP A 65 -19.64 -3.76 11.34
C ASP A 65 -21.17 -3.71 11.42
N GLN A 66 -21.85 -3.38 10.32
CA GLN A 66 -23.31 -3.57 10.20
C GLN A 66 -23.69 -5.06 10.23
N LEU A 67 -22.91 -5.95 9.60
CA LEU A 67 -23.15 -7.40 9.65
C LEU A 67 -22.89 -8.01 11.05
N ARG A 68 -21.94 -7.47 11.83
CA ARG A 68 -21.64 -7.96 13.20
C ARG A 68 -22.71 -7.61 14.23
N ASN A 69 -23.49 -6.55 13.99
CA ASN A 69 -24.53 -6.11 14.92
C ASN A 69 -25.84 -6.92 14.80
N ASP A 70 -25.93 -7.89 13.88
CA ASP A 70 -27.06 -8.83 13.77
C ASP A 70 -26.58 -10.30 13.76
N PRO A 71 -26.34 -10.91 14.94
CA PRO A 71 -25.72 -12.23 15.07
C PRO A 71 -26.51 -13.36 14.40
N ALA A 72 -27.80 -13.17 14.12
CA ALA A 72 -28.65 -14.14 13.43
C ALA A 72 -28.29 -14.34 11.95
N LEU A 73 -27.61 -13.36 11.32
CA LEU A 73 -27.18 -13.44 9.91
C LEU A 73 -25.81 -14.08 9.75
N VAL A 74 -24.89 -13.86 10.69
CA VAL A 74 -23.52 -14.42 10.67
C VAL A 74 -23.55 -15.94 10.77
N GLU A 75 -24.40 -16.52 11.62
CA GLU A 75 -24.57 -17.98 11.72
C GLU A 75 -25.12 -18.60 10.42
N ARG A 76 -26.01 -17.91 9.70
CA ARG A 76 -26.57 -18.41 8.43
C ARG A 76 -25.53 -18.39 7.31
N LEU A 77 -24.76 -17.31 7.20
CA LEU A 77 -23.70 -17.15 6.20
C LEU A 77 -22.51 -18.10 6.41
N ILE A 78 -22.13 -18.35 7.67
CA ILE A 78 -21.12 -19.35 8.02
C ILE A 78 -21.61 -20.75 7.61
N ARG A 79 -22.88 -21.09 7.89
CA ARG A 79 -23.48 -22.38 7.54
C ARG A 79 -23.56 -22.62 6.03
N GLU A 80 -23.77 -21.57 5.25
CA GLU A 80 -23.86 -21.63 3.78
C GLU A 80 -22.48 -21.66 3.10
N LYS A 81 -21.49 -20.90 3.60
CA LYS A 81 -20.12 -20.84 3.03
C LYS A 81 -19.23 -22.01 3.41
N LEU A 82 -19.42 -22.62 4.58
CA LEU A 82 -18.62 -23.79 5.04
C LEU A 82 -19.21 -25.14 4.64
N GLY A 83 -20.31 -25.18 3.88
CA GLY A 83 -20.85 -26.43 3.34
C GLY A 83 -21.46 -27.38 4.39
N TYR A 84 -21.83 -26.89 5.58
CA TYR A 84 -22.58 -27.66 6.58
C TYR A 84 -24.07 -27.77 6.21
N ALA A 85 -24.36 -28.08 4.95
CA ALA A 85 -25.70 -28.45 4.51
C ALA A 85 -25.97 -29.89 4.95
N GLN A 86 -26.59 -30.07 6.12
CA GLN A 86 -27.38 -31.26 6.38
C GLN A 86 -28.82 -30.84 6.68
N SER A 87 -29.68 -31.11 5.71
CA SER A 87 -31.08 -30.67 5.57
C SER A 87 -32.07 -31.19 6.64
N GLN A 88 -31.63 -31.61 7.83
CA GLN A 88 -32.45 -32.41 8.76
C GLN A 88 -32.34 -32.07 10.26
N GLU A 89 -31.90 -30.87 10.66
CA GLU A 89 -31.87 -30.52 12.09
C GLU A 89 -33.06 -29.65 12.51
N PHE A 90 -33.94 -30.22 13.34
CA PHE A 90 -34.98 -29.49 14.06
C PHE A 90 -34.39 -28.82 15.30
N VAL A 91 -34.39 -27.49 15.34
CA VAL A 91 -34.04 -26.72 16.54
C VAL A 91 -35.22 -26.78 17.52
N PHE A 92 -35.17 -27.71 18.47
CA PHE A 92 -36.10 -27.73 19.60
C PHE A 92 -35.58 -26.79 20.70
N ARG A 93 -36.33 -25.70 20.96
CA ARG A 93 -36.12 -24.88 22.15
C ARG A 93 -36.94 -25.47 23.30
N PHE A 94 -36.31 -26.23 24.18
CA PHE A 94 -36.93 -26.63 25.44
C PHE A 94 -36.93 -25.41 26.38
N ASP A 95 -38.11 -24.90 26.71
CA ASP A 95 -38.27 -23.90 27.77
C ASP A 95 -38.07 -24.64 29.10
N ASP A 96 -36.93 -24.46 29.75
CA ASP A 96 -36.62 -24.99 31.08
C ASP A 96 -37.42 -24.24 32.16
N LYS A 97 -38.74 -24.37 32.11
CA LYS A 97 -39.59 -24.03 33.27
C LYS A 97 -39.86 -25.31 34.04
N PRO A 98 -39.29 -25.48 35.25
CA PRO A 98 -39.66 -26.58 36.11
C PRO A 98 -41.17 -26.48 36.38
N LYS A 99 -41.94 -27.49 35.99
CA LYS A 99 -43.30 -27.65 36.51
C LYS A 99 -43.17 -28.07 37.98
N GLU A 100 -43.40 -27.11 38.86
CA GLU A 100 -43.64 -27.30 40.29
C GLU A 100 -44.61 -28.49 40.50
N PRO A 101 -44.24 -29.52 41.29
CA PRO A 101 -45.15 -30.62 41.57
C PRO A 101 -46.26 -30.15 42.51
N ALA A 102 -47.51 -30.17 42.03
CA ALA A 102 -48.67 -30.02 42.89
C ALA A 102 -48.73 -31.22 43.85
N ARG A 103 -48.45 -30.93 45.12
CA ARG A 103 -48.49 -31.82 46.29
C ARG A 103 -49.90 -32.45 46.45
N PRO A 104 -50.02 -33.72 46.89
CA PRO A 104 -51.29 -34.45 46.99
C PRO A 104 -52.30 -33.81 47.95
#